data_AF-A0A7K6CN07-F1
#
_entry.id   AF-A0A7K6CN07-F1
#
_cell.length_a   1.000
_cell.length_b   1.000
_cell.length_c   1.000
_cell.angle_alpha   90.00
_cell.angle_beta   90.00
_cell.angle_gamma   90.00
#
_symmetry.space_group_name_H-M   'P 1'
#
loop_
_entity.id
_entity.type
_entity.pdbx_description
1 polymer ?
#
loop_
_entity_poly.entity_id
_entity_poly.type
_entity_poly.pdbx_seq_one_letter_code
_entity_poly.pdbx_strand_id
1 'polypeptide(L)' 'MELLPGDRENLAIQTRGGPEKHEVTGWVLISPLSKEDAGEYECHASNAKGEATASAKIHVVETLHEIALTK' A
#
# COMPACT_ATOMS: atom_id res chain seq x y z
N MET A 1 20.32 -9.33 -1.35
CA MET A 1 19.05 -9.92 -0.92
C MET A 1 18.02 -8.82 -1.08
N GLU A 2 17.01 -9.03 -1.91
CA GLU A 2 15.95 -8.05 -2.12
C GLU A 2 15.00 -8.14 -0.92
N LEU A 3 14.79 -7.02 -0.22
CA LEU A 3 13.88 -6.98 0.93
C LEU A 3 12.45 -7.04 0.40
N LEU A 4 11.71 -8.07 0.80
CA LEU A 4 10.30 -8.16 0.50
C LEU A 4 9.52 -7.22 1.43
N PRO A 5 8.36 -6.71 1.01
CA PRO A 5 7.55 -5.84 1.86
C PRO A 5 7.24 -6.44 3.24
N GLY A 6 7.07 -7.77 3.34
CA GLY A 6 6.83 -8.47 4.61
C GLY A 6 8.04 -8.60 5.53
N ASP A 7 9.24 -8.24 5.08
CA ASP A 7 10.46 -8.26 5.90
C ASP A 7 10.61 -7.01 6.78
N ARG A 8 9.83 -5.95 6.50
CA ARG A 8 9.84 -4.71 7.29
C ARG A 8 9.00 -4.87 8.56
N GLU A 9 9.57 -4.57 9.72
CA GLU A 9 8.88 -4.71 11.01
C GLU A 9 7.62 -3.85 11.15
N ASN A 10 7.61 -2.68 10.49
CA ASN A 10 6.49 -1.74 10.55
C ASN A 10 5.44 -1.96 9.46
N LEU A 11 5.54 -3.04 8.66
CA LEU A 11 4.66 -3.27 7.52
C LEU A 11 4.00 -4.64 7.64
N ALA A 12 2.67 -4.68 7.48
CA ALA A 12 1.90 -5.92 7.41
C ALA A 12 1.02 -5.92 6.16
N ILE A 13 1.04 -7.04 5.42
CA ILE A 13 0.23 -7.25 4.22
C ILE A 13 -0.75 -8.38 4.47
N GLN A 14 -2.01 -8.16 4.14
CA GLN A 14 -3.03 -9.20 4.18
C GLN A 14 -3.86 -9.20 2.90
N THR A 15 -4.20 -10.39 2.45
CA THR A 15 -5.13 -10.59 1.35
C THR A 15 -6.29 -11.43 1.84
N ARG A 16 -7.52 -10.98 1.58
CA ARG A 16 -8.75 -11.71 1.90
C ARG A 16 -9.64 -11.79 0.69
N GLY A 17 -10.33 -12.91 0.53
CA GLY A 17 -11.43 -13.01 -0.43
C GLY A 17 -12.63 -12.17 0.03
N GLY A 18 -13.40 -11.67 -0.92
CA GLY A 18 -14.69 -11.03 -0.67
C GLY A 18 -15.87 -12.01 -0.71
N PRO A 19 -17.10 -11.51 -0.57
CA PRO A 19 -18.31 -12.30 -0.72
C PRO A 19 -18.49 -12.87 -2.14
N GLU A 20 -18.01 -12.17 -3.18
CA GLU A 20 -18.12 -12.64 -4.56
C GLU A 20 -17.00 -13.62 -4.95
N LYS A 21 -17.32 -14.55 -5.87
CA LYS A 21 -16.45 -15.67 -6.26
C LYS A 21 -15.03 -15.26 -6.70
N HIS A 22 -14.89 -14.07 -7.27
CA HIS A 22 -13.64 -13.56 -7.83
C HIS A 22 -13.16 -12.28 -7.13
N GLU A 23 -13.75 -11.96 -6.00
CA GLU A 23 -13.39 -10.77 -5.24
C GLU A 23 -12.22 -11.06 -4.31
N VAL A 24 -11.26 -10.13 -4.33
CA VAL A 24 -10.07 -10.16 -3.48
C VAL A 24 -9.81 -8.74 -3.00
N THR A 25 -9.53 -8.59 -1.71
CA THR A 25 -9.11 -7.34 -1.10
C THR A 25 -7.72 -7.53 -0.50
N GLY A 26 -6.77 -6.70 -0.94
CA GLY A 26 -5.44 -6.57 -0.35
C GLY A 26 -5.39 -5.37 0.60
N TRP A 27 -4.70 -5.52 1.73
CA TRP A 27 -4.48 -4.49 2.74
C TRP A 27 -2.99 -4.36 2.99
N VAL A 28 -2.50 -3.12 3.02
CA VAL A 28 -1.17 -2.77 3.51
C VAL A 28 -1.37 -1.92 4.75
N LEU A 29 -0.86 -2.38 5.89
CA LEU A 29 -0.82 -1.64 7.14
C LEU A 29 0.62 -1.21 7.42
N ILE A 30 0.82 0.08 7.70
CA ILE A 30 2.13 0.64 8.06
C ILE A 30 2.01 1.22 9.47
N SER A 31 2.71 0.65 10.44
CA SER A 31 2.68 1.10 11.84
C SER A 31 3.92 0.63 12.62
N PRO A 32 4.69 1.53 13.26
CA PRO A 32 4.57 2.99 13.18
C PRO A 32 4.94 3.52 11.79
N LEU A 33 4.39 4.70 11.43
CA LEU A 33 4.73 5.39 10.18
C LEU A 33 6.04 6.17 10.34
N SER A 34 6.88 6.15 9.32
CA SER A 34 8.14 6.88 9.23
C SER A 34 8.28 7.57 7.87
N LYS A 35 9.23 8.51 7.75
CA LYS A 35 9.54 9.18 6.47
C LYS A 35 10.02 8.20 5.39
N GLU A 36 10.58 7.05 5.77
CA GLU A 36 11.03 6.02 4.85
C GLU A 36 9.88 5.26 4.17
N ASP A 37 8.66 5.39 4.70
CA ASP A 37 7.44 4.85 4.10
C ASP A 37 6.81 5.81 3.08
N ALA A 38 7.39 6.99 2.85
CA ALA A 38 6.95 7.88 1.78
C ALA A 38 7.35 7.31 0.42
N GLY A 39 6.42 7.28 -0.52
CA GLY A 39 6.67 6.67 -1.83
C GLY A 39 5.40 6.47 -2.66
N GLU A 40 5.58 5.90 -3.84
CA GLU A 40 4.47 5.43 -4.67
C GLU A 40 4.20 3.97 -4.36
N TYR A 41 2.94 3.65 -4.12
CA TYR A 41 2.44 2.32 -3.84
C TYR A 41 1.50 1.93 -4.98
N GLU A 42 1.77 0.79 -5.60
CA GLU A 42 0.97 0.24 -6.69
C GLU A 42 0.31 -1.06 -6.22
N CYS A 43 -1.01 -1.14 -6.42
CA CYS A 43 -1.74 -2.40 -6.34
C CYS A 43 -1.76 -3.02 -7.74
N HIS A 44 -1.28 -4.26 -7.85
CA HIS A 44 -1.30 -5.04 -9.08
C HIS A 44 -2.24 -6.24 -8.92
N ALA A 45 -3.22 -6.35 -9.81
CA ALA A 45 -4.17 -7.45 -9.84
C ALA A 45 -4.10 -8.17 -11.20
N SER A 46 -3.99 -9.49 -11.18
CA SER A 46 -3.88 -10.32 -12.38
C SER A 46 -4.84 -11.51 -12.35
N ASN A 47 -5.38 -11.86 -13.51
CA ASN A 47 -6.16 -13.07 -13.72
C ASN A 47 -6.01 -13.59 -15.17
N ALA A 48 -6.70 -14.67 -15.53
CA ALA A 48 -6.61 -15.26 -16.87
C ALA A 48 -7.12 -14.37 -18.02
N LYS A 49 -7.75 -13.22 -17.73
CA LYS A 49 -8.22 -12.24 -18.73
C LYS A 49 -7.26 -11.06 -18.90
N GLY A 50 -6.30 -10.87 -18.00
CA GLY A 50 -5.33 -9.79 -18.07
C GLY A 50 -4.95 -9.26 -16.69
N GLU A 51 -4.45 -8.02 -16.69
CA GLU A 51 -3.94 -7.34 -15.52
C GLU A 51 -4.55 -5.95 -15.39
N ALA A 52 -4.65 -5.45 -14.16
CA ALA A 52 -5.03 -4.09 -13.85
C ALA A 52 -4.13 -3.56 -12.73
N THR A 53 -3.76 -2.29 -12.81
CA THR A 53 -2.98 -1.59 -11.79
C THR A 53 -3.67 -0.32 -11.33
N ALA A 54 -3.40 0.06 -10.08
CA ALA A 54 -3.77 1.35 -9.53
C ALA A 54 -2.71 1.82 -8.54
N SER A 55 -2.27 3.07 -8.67
CA SER A 55 -1.16 3.60 -7.89
C SER A 55 -1.57 4.82 -7.08
N ALA A 56 -0.98 4.98 -5.90
CA ALA A 56 -1.17 6.12 -5.02
C ALA A 56 0.15 6.52 -4.38
N LYS A 57 0.36 7.83 -4.20
CA LYS A 57 1.55 8.36 -3.54
C LYS A 57 1.28 8.68 -2.08
N ILE A 58 2.05 8.10 -1.18
CA ILE A 58 2.02 8.40 0.26
C ILE A 58 3.02 9.54 0.51
N HIS A 59 2.48 10.65 1.03
CA HIS A 59 3.27 11.78 1.52
C HIS A 59 3.26 11.77 3.05
N VAL A 60 4.42 11.51 3.65
CA VAL A 60 4.59 11.54 5.11
C VAL A 60 5.09 12.93 5.52
N VAL A 61 4.39 13.58 6.43
CA VAL A 61 4.71 14.91 6.97
C VAL A 61 5.11 14.82 8.44
N GLU A 62 5.92 15.76 8.93
CA GLU A 62 6.25 15.79 10.37
C GLU A 62 5.11 16.41 11.18
N THR A 63 4.41 17.39 10.58
CA THR A 63 3.38 18.16 11.25
C THR A 63 2.09 18.25 10.43
N LEU A 64 0.95 18.43 11.11
CA LEU A 64 -0.35 18.60 10.44
C LEU A 64 -0.40 19.84 9.54
N HIS A 65 0.40 20.88 9.82
CA HIS A 65 0.44 22.11 9.01
C HIS A 65 0.94 21.84 7.58
N GLU A 66 1.84 20.88 7.39
CA GLU A 66 2.37 20.51 6.09
C GLU A 66 1.32 19.84 5.17
N ILE A 67 0.30 19.19 5.75
CA ILE A 67 -0.81 18.59 4.98
C ILE A 67 -1.63 19.68 4.28
N ALA A 68 -1.81 20.84 4.92
CA ALA A 68 -2.58 21.94 4.36
C ALA A 68 -1.87 22.64 3.19
N LEU A 69 -0.55 22.50 3.08
CA LEU A 69 0.29 23.13 2.05
C LEU A 69 0.41 22.29 0.77
N THR A 70 -0.02 21.03 0.81
CA THR A 70 0.07 20.07 -0.31
C THR A 70 -1.23 19.91 -1.09
N LYS A 71 -2.27 20.68 -0.76
CA LYS A 71 -3.52 20.78 -1.52
C LYS A 71 -3.44 21.82 -2.63
#